data_AF-A0A2P6MJW1-F1
#
_entry.id   AF-A0A2P6MJW1-F1
#
_cell.length_a   1.000
_cell.length_b   1.000
_cell.length_c   1.000
_cell.angle_alpha   90.00
_cell.angle_beta   90.00
_cell.angle_gamma   90.00
#
_symmetry.space_group_name_H-M   'P 1'
#
loop_
_entity.id
_entity.type
_entity.pdbx_description
1 polymer ?
#
loop_
_entity_poly.entity_id
_entity_poly.type
_entity_poly.pdbx_seq_one_letter_code
_entity_poly.pdbx_strand_id
1 'polypeptide(L)' 'MRFFIDHKEKRIHRTLSAGDACGFNDTPAEEREFTSSLSYIEQLEEDQYDRCHHCEVNTISQPVK' A
#
# COMPACT_ATOMS: atom_id res chain seq x y z
N MET A 1 10.79 -0.61 -4.93
CA MET A 1 9.72 -1.09 -4.02
C MET A 1 8.47 -1.28 -4.86
N ARG A 2 7.66 -2.32 -4.58
CA ARG A 2 6.35 -2.49 -5.22
C ARG A 2 5.28 -2.03 -4.23
N PHE A 3 4.32 -1.29 -4.76
CA PHE A 3 3.15 -0.79 -4.06
C PHE A 3 1.91 -1.47 -4.61
N PHE A 4 0.93 -1.58 -3.74
CA PHE A 4 -0.41 -2.04 -4.03
C PHE A 4 -1.35 -0.88 -3.70
N ILE A 5 -2.16 -0.48 -4.66
CA ILE A 5 -3.15 0.59 -4.54
C ILE A 5 -4.51 -0.06 -4.42
N ASP A 6 -5.20 0.25 -3.34
CA ASP A 6 -6.60 -0.05 -3.14
C ASP A 6 -7.41 1.19 -3.55
N HIS A 7 -8.06 1.13 -4.70
CA HIS A 7 -8.89 2.24 -5.18
C HIS A 7 -10.25 2.34 -4.48
N LYS A 8 -10.72 1.25 -3.88
CA LYS A 8 -11.99 1.20 -3.14
C LYS A 8 -11.90 2.02 -1.86
N GLU A 9 -10.83 1.79 -1.10
CA GLU A 9 -10.57 2.49 0.17
C GLU A 9 -9.63 3.70 0.01
N LYS A 10 -9.16 3.96 -1.22
CA LYS A 10 -8.13 4.97 -1.55
C LYS A 10 -6.89 4.85 -0.67
N ARG A 11 -6.33 3.64 -0.60
CA ARG A 11 -5.16 3.34 0.24
C ARG A 11 -3.96 2.90 -0.57
N ILE A 12 -2.79 3.39 -0.15
CA ILE A 12 -1.49 2.99 -0.68
C ILE A 12 -0.84 2.00 0.29
N HIS A 13 -0.54 0.80 -0.20
CA HIS A 13 0.08 -0.28 0.55
C HIS A 13 1.46 -0.59 -0.01
N ARG A 14 2.39 -1.04 0.84
CA ARG A 14 3.67 -1.61 0.40
C ARG A 14 3.48 -3.12 0.21
N THR A 15 3.80 -3.64 -0.98
CA THR A 15 3.56 -5.06 -1.33
C THR A 15 4.26 -6.04 -0.40
N LEU A 16 5.37 -5.65 0.23
CA LEU A 16 6.09 -6.49 1.20
C LEU A 16 5.31 -6.76 2.50
N SER A 17 4.21 -6.04 2.74
CA SER A 17 3.43 -6.13 3.99
C SER A 17 1.92 -6.10 3.77
N ALA A 18 1.45 -6.22 2.52
CA ALA A 18 0.04 -6.34 2.23
C ALA A 18 -0.42 -7.77 2.54
N GLY A 19 -1.05 -7.97 3.69
CA GLY A 19 -1.65 -9.23 4.14
C GLY A 19 -3.07 -8.99 4.66
N ASP A 20 -3.69 -9.98 5.31
CA ASP A 20 -5.08 -9.86 5.80
C ASP A 20 -5.33 -8.62 6.68
N ALA A 21 -4.31 -8.18 7.43
CA ALA A 21 -4.40 -7.01 8.31
C ALA A 21 -4.69 -5.68 7.59
N CYS A 22 -4.47 -5.60 6.27
CA CYS A 22 -4.74 -4.38 5.50
C CYS A 22 -6.03 -4.44 4.67
N GLY A 23 -6.85 -5.50 4.80
CA GLY A 23 -8.08 -5.66 4.03
C GLY A 23 -7.86 -6.03 2.55
N PHE A 24 -6.64 -6.45 2.19
CA PHE A 24 -6.25 -6.76 0.81
C PHE A 24 -7.22 -7.74 0.12
N ASN A 25 -7.70 -8.75 0.85
CA ASN A 25 -8.58 -9.77 0.30
C ASN A 25 -10.01 -9.24 0.03
N ASP A 26 -10.42 -8.15 0.66
CA ASP A 26 -11.76 -7.55 0.52
C ASP A 26 -11.88 -6.58 -0.66
N THR A 27 -10.77 -6.06 -1.17
CA THR A 27 -10.76 -5.18 -2.36
C THR A 27 -11.03 -6.03 -3.62
N PRO A 28 -12.01 -5.73 -4.48
CA PRO A 28 -12.21 -6.46 -5.73
C PRO A 28 -11.00 -6.37 -6.66
N ALA A 29 -10.70 -7.43 -7.44
CA ALA A 29 -9.52 -7.46 -8.31
C ALA A 29 -9.46 -6.33 -9.35
N GLU A 30 -10.61 -5.78 -9.74
CA GLU A 30 -10.73 -4.63 -10.65
C GLU A 30 -10.36 -3.28 -9.99
N GLU A 31 -10.43 -3.20 -8.66
CA GLU A 31 -10.07 -2.01 -7.87
C GLU A 31 -8.67 -2.13 -7.25
N ARG A 32 -7.90 -3.14 -7.70
CA ARG A 32 -6.54 -3.45 -7.26
C ARG A 32 -5.54 -3.03 -8.33
N GLU A 33 -4.64 -2.11 -7.99
CA GLU A 33 -3.54 -1.73 -8.88
C GLU A 33 -2.18 -2.01 -8.25
N PHE A 34 -1.24 -2.52 -9.04
CA PHE A 34 0.14 -2.73 -8.59
C PHE A 34 1.07 -1.82 -9.37
N THR A 35 1.84 -1.02 -8.65
CA THR A 35 2.77 -0.06 -9.23
C THR A 35 4.12 -0.11 -8.52
N SER A 36 5.19 0.24 -9.23
CA SER A 36 6.51 0.47 -8.62
C SER A 36 7.00 1.90 -8.86
N SER A 37 6.17 2.75 -9.45
CA SER A 37 6.50 4.14 -9.76
C SER A 37 6.28 5.01 -8.54
N LEU A 38 7.36 5.57 -7.98
CA LEU A 38 7.28 6.48 -6.83
C LEU A 38 6.56 7.78 -7.19
N SER A 39 6.80 8.30 -8.39
CA SER A 39 6.14 9.52 -8.89
C SER A 39 4.62 9.38 -8.90
N TYR A 40 4.14 8.19 -9.25
CA TYR A 40 2.71 7.90 -9.24
C TYR A 40 2.15 7.78 -7.81
N ILE A 41 2.93 7.25 -6.86
CA ILE A 41 2.54 7.27 -5.45
C ILE A 41 2.42 8.69 -4.93
N GLU A 42 3.39 9.55 -5.23
CA GLU A 42 3.36 10.96 -4.82
C GLU A 42 2.11 11.67 -5.38
N GLN A 43 1.75 11.40 -6.64
CA GLN A 43 0.51 11.92 -7.23
C GLN A 43 -0.76 11.39 -6.54
N LEU A 44 -0.79 10.11 -6.14
CA LEU A 44 -1.91 9.54 -5.41
C LEU A 44 -2.05 10.15 -4.01
N GLU A 45 -0.95 10.43 -3.33
CA GLU A 45 -0.96 11.13 -2.04
C GLU A 45 -1.53 12.56 -2.18
N GLU A 46 -1.23 13.24 -3.28
CA GLU A 46 -1.87 14.52 -3.62
C GLU A 46 -3.37 14.37 -3.95
N ASP A 47 -3.77 13.23 -4.53
CA ASP A 47 -5.16 12.90 -4.87
C ASP A 47 -5.97 12.28 -3.70
N GLN A 48 -5.55 12.57 -2.46
CA GLN A 48 -6.21 12.13 -1.22
C GLN A 48 -6.21 10.61 -1.01
N TYR A 49 -5.18 9.91 -1.50
CA TYR A 49 -4.92 8.54 -1.08
C TYR A 49 -4.07 8.52 0.19
N ASP A 50 -4.47 7.72 1.16
CA ASP A 50 -3.76 7.58 2.43
C ASP A 50 -2.83 6.37 2.42
N ARG A 51 -1.66 6.52 3.04
CA ARG A 51 -0.78 5.36 3.27
C ARG A 51 -1.39 4.45 4.33
N CYS A 52 -1.37 3.15 4.05
CA CYS A 52 -1.83 2.16 5.02
C CYS A 52 -0.89 2.15 6.23
N HIS A 53 -1.41 2.52 7.41
CA HIS A 53 -0.65 2.56 8.66
C HIS A 53 0.03 1.22 8.99
N HIS A 54 -0.64 0.09 8.74
CA HIS A 54 -0.06 -1.25 8.94
C HIS A 54 1.12 -1.53 8.02
N CYS A 55 1.10 -1.01 6.79
CA CYS A 55 2.21 -1.17 5.84
C CYS A 55 3.36 -0.20 6.10
N GLU A 56 3.11 0.92 6.79
CA GLU A 56 4.13 1.91 7.15
C GLU A 56 4.89 1.49 8.42
N VAL A 57 4.19 1.02 9.46
CA VAL A 57 4.78 0.62 10.74
C VAL A 57 5.72 -0.58 10.60
N ASN A 58 5.46 -1.48 9.65
CA ASN A 58 6.32 -2.65 9.40
C ASN A 58 7.69 -2.31 8.77
N THR A 59 8.00 -1.03 8.58
CA THR A 59 9.35 -0.60 8.17
C THR A 59 10.32 -0.44 9.35
N ILE A 60 9.86 -0.57 10.61
CA ILE A 60 10.67 -0.42 11.82
C ILE A 60 10.62 -1.69 12.67
N SER A 61 11.29 -2.76 12.25
CA SER A 61 11.76 -3.92 13.06
C SER A 61 12.40 -4.94 12.09
N GLN A 62 13.68 -5.32 12.12
CA GLN A 62 14.75 -5.26 13.12
C GLN A 62 16.13 -5.26 12.40
N PRO A 63 17.22 -4.76 13.01
CA PRO A 63 18.57 -5.11 12.60
C PRO A 63 18.78 -6.62 12.78
N VAL A 64 19.24 -7.28 11.71
CA VAL A 64 19.69 -8.67 11.73
C VAL A 64 20.80 -8.79 12.78
N LYS A 65 20.59 -9.61 13.81
CA LYS A 65 21.67 -10.10 14.70
C LYS A 65 22.42 -11.24 14.03
#